data_AF-A0A355KFP7-F1
#
_entry.id   AF-A0A355KFP7-F1
#
_cell.length_a   1.000
_cell.length_b   1.000
_cell.length_c   1.000
_cell.angle_alpha   90.00
_cell.angle_beta   90.00
_cell.angle_gamma   90.00
#
_symmetry.space_group_name_H-M   'P 1'
#
loop_
_entity.id
_entity.type
_entity.pdbx_description
1 polymer ?
#
loop_
_entity_poly.entity_id
_entity_poly.type
_entity_poly.pdbx_seq_one_letter_code
_entity_poly.pdbx_strand_id
1 'polypeptide(L)'
;SFGLMGGGMQPQGHVQVILNLVDFDMGLQEAGDAARWEHVGGCEPTDDLNGDACETDMGVVHLESGIPPETRAELEARGHAVECC
;
A
#
# COMPACT_ATOMS: atom_id res chain seq x y z
N SER A 1 -13.54 -7.55 16.11
CA SER A 1 -14.09 -6.79 14.98
C SER A 1 -13.37 -5.46 14.94
N PHE A 2 -12.81 -5.08 13.80
CA PHE A 2 -12.10 -3.81 13.59
C PHE A 2 -12.49 -3.24 12.22
N GLY A 3 -12.37 -1.92 12.04
CA GLY A 3 -12.83 -1.22 10.85
C GLY A 3 -11.99 0.04 10.58
N LEU A 4 -11.81 0.35 9.30
CA LEU A 4 -11.10 1.53 8.81
C LEU A 4 -12.04 2.30 7.88
N MET A 5 -11.90 3.62 7.78
CA MET A 5 -12.54 4.42 6.73
C MET A 5 -11.55 4.62 5.59
N GLY A 6 -11.99 4.70 4.33
CA GLY A 6 -11.07 4.94 3.22
C GLY A 6 -11.46 4.41 1.83
N GLY A 7 -12.69 3.95 1.60
CA GLY A 7 -13.08 3.45 0.28
C GLY A 7 -12.18 2.28 -0.18
N GLY A 8 -11.50 2.43 -1.32
CA GLY A 8 -10.56 1.44 -1.87
C GLY A 8 -9.38 1.11 -0.94
N MET A 9 -9.07 1.98 0.02
CA MET A 9 -8.03 1.74 1.03
C MET A 9 -8.44 0.81 2.17
N GLN A 10 -9.74 0.63 2.41
CA GLN A 10 -10.21 -0.20 3.51
C GLN A 10 -9.66 -1.64 3.45
N PRO A 11 -9.74 -2.36 2.31
CA PRO A 11 -9.16 -3.71 2.23
C PRO A 11 -7.63 -3.72 2.35
N GLN A 12 -6.93 -2.73 1.77
CA GLN A 12 -5.47 -2.64 1.86
C GLN A 12 -5.01 -2.43 3.30
N GLY A 13 -5.63 -1.49 4.01
CA GLY A 13 -5.33 -1.21 5.42
C GLY A 13 -5.70 -2.38 6.35
N HIS A 14 -6.77 -3.12 6.06
CA HIS A 14 -7.11 -4.33 6.83
C HIS A 14 -6.04 -5.41 6.69
N VAL A 15 -5.53 -5.64 5.48
CA VAL A 15 -4.43 -6.58 5.26
C VAL A 15 -3.19 -6.14 6.04
N GLN A 16 -2.84 -4.85 5.99
CA GLN A 16 -1.69 -4.32 6.74
C GLN A 16 -1.81 -4.58 8.25
N VAL A 17 -2.97 -4.33 8.86
CA VAL A 17 -3.20 -4.63 10.30
C VAL A 17 -3.09 -6.12 10.59
N ILE A 18 -3.62 -6.99 9.72
CA ILE A 18 -3.54 -8.45 9.93
C ILE A 18 -2.09 -8.93 9.83
N LEU A 19 -1.32 -8.46 8.84
CA LEU A 19 0.11 -8.79 8.70
C LEU A 19 0.89 -8.34 9.94
N ASN A 20 0.62 -7.13 10.44
CA ASN A 20 1.24 -6.61 11.66
C ASN A 20 0.97 -7.50 12.88
N LEU A 21 -0.27 -7.97 13.04
CA LEU A 21 -0.65 -8.85 14.16
C LEU A 21 -0.09 -10.27 14.03
N VAL A 22 -0.09 -10.83 12.82
CA VAL A 22 0.17 -12.26 12.60
C VAL A 22 1.62 -12.53 12.21
N ASP A 23 2.13 -11.77 11.24
CA ASP A 23 3.47 -12.00 10.67
C ASP A 23 4.56 -11.24 11.43
N PHE A 24 4.22 -10.07 11.98
CA PHE A 24 5.17 -9.24 12.73
C PHE A 24 4.98 -9.28 14.26
N ASP A 25 4.03 -10.08 14.75
CA ASP A 25 3.75 -10.31 16.18
C ASP A 25 3.56 -9.00 16.99
N MET A 26 3.04 -7.96 16.34
CA MET A 26 2.82 -6.65 16.97
C MET A 26 1.62 -6.67 17.92
N GLY A 27 1.69 -5.83 18.96
CA GLY A 27 0.51 -5.58 19.81
C GLY A 27 -0.63 -4.91 19.03
N LEU A 28 -1.88 -5.02 19.51
CA LEU A 28 -3.04 -4.48 18.79
C LEU A 28 -2.95 -2.97 18.49
N GLN A 29 -2.50 -2.18 19.46
CA GLN A 29 -2.31 -0.74 19.25
C GLN A 29 -1.15 -0.47 18.29
N GLU A 30 -0.03 -1.16 18.48
CA GLU A 30 1.14 -1.04 17.61
C GLU A 30 0.81 -1.39 16.16
N ALA A 31 0.06 -2.47 15.93
CA ALA A 31 -0.37 -2.90 14.61
C ALA A 31 -1.27 -1.87 13.90
N GLY A 32 -2.09 -1.13 14.66
CA GLY A 32 -2.96 -0.08 14.12
C GLY A 32 -2.25 1.28 13.94
N ASP A 33 -1.27 1.57 14.79
CA ASP A 33 -0.49 2.81 14.79
C ASP A 33 0.71 2.75 13.84
N ALA A 34 1.10 1.55 13.38
CA ALA A 34 2.14 1.36 12.38
C ALA A 34 1.87 2.16 11.10
N ALA A 35 2.95 2.69 10.51
CA ALA A 35 2.89 3.49 9.29
C ALA A 35 2.30 2.67 8.13
N ARG A 36 1.43 3.30 7.35
CA ARG A 36 0.67 2.66 6.27
C ARG A 36 1.19 3.06 4.89
N TRP A 37 0.83 2.24 3.93
CA TRP A 37 0.99 2.51 2.51
C TRP A 37 -0.32 2.25 1.76
N GLU A 38 -0.44 2.87 0.60
CA GLU A 38 -1.56 2.73 -0.32
C GLU A 38 -1.03 2.52 -1.73
N HIS A 39 -1.60 1.59 -2.48
CA HIS A 39 -1.39 1.50 -3.92
C HIS A 39 -2.67 1.92 -4.64
N VAL A 40 -2.54 2.84 -5.60
CA VAL A 40 -3.64 3.31 -6.45
C VAL A 40 -3.26 3.27 -7.92
N GLY A 41 -4.28 3.09 -8.77
CA GLY A 41 -4.11 3.02 -10.21
C GLY A 41 -3.39 1.75 -10.65
N GLY A 42 -2.81 1.79 -11.85
CA GLY A 42 -2.36 0.58 -12.51
C GLY A 42 -3.54 -0.22 -13.07
N CYS A 43 -3.29 -1.49 -13.37
CA CYS A 43 -4.32 -2.32 -13.99
C CYS A 43 -5.38 -2.78 -12.98
N GLU A 44 -6.59 -2.20 -13.09
CA GLU A 44 -7.74 -2.62 -12.30
C GLU A 44 -8.73 -3.45 -13.15
N PRO A 45 -9.39 -4.48 -12.58
CA PRO A 45 -10.39 -5.27 -13.31
C PRO A 45 -11.60 -4.46 -13.81
N THR A 46 -11.79 -3.25 -13.27
CA THR A 46 -12.87 -2.33 -13.61
C THR A 46 -12.50 -1.34 -14.72
N ASP A 47 -11.24 -1.32 -15.14
CA ASP A 47 -10.77 -0.44 -16.21
C ASP A 47 -10.80 -1.13 -17.58
N ASP A 48 -10.81 -0.35 -18.65
CA ASP A 48 -10.68 -0.83 -20.04
C ASP A 48 -9.21 -1.17 -20.42
N LEU A 49 -8.31 -1.21 -19.44
CA LEU A 49 -6.89 -1.52 -19.64
C LEU A 49 -6.72 -3.00 -20.02
N ASN A 50 -6.44 -3.26 -21.30
CA ASN A 50 -6.22 -4.60 -21.84
C ASN A 50 -4.81 -4.72 -22.46
N GLY A 51 -4.20 -5.90 -22.35
CA GLY A 51 -2.91 -6.21 -22.98
C GLY A 51 -1.76 -5.39 -22.41
N ASP A 52 -0.83 -4.96 -23.27
CA ASP A 52 0.43 -4.32 -22.86
C ASP A 52 0.23 -3.07 -21.99
N ALA A 53 -0.89 -2.34 -22.15
CA ALA A 53 -1.19 -1.15 -21.35
C ALA A 53 -1.40 -1.46 -19.86
N CYS A 54 -2.04 -2.59 -19.55
CA CYS A 54 -2.25 -3.11 -18.19
C CYS A 54 -0.92 -3.51 -17.54
N GLU A 55 0.00 -4.10 -18.31
CA GLU A 55 1.31 -4.54 -17.82
C GLU A 55 2.30 -3.38 -17.62
N THR A 56 2.13 -2.28 -18.35
CA THR A 56 3.01 -1.11 -18.25
C THR A 56 2.63 -0.11 -17.16
N ASP A 57 1.34 -0.02 -16.80
CA ASP A 57 0.90 0.87 -15.73
C ASP A 57 1.00 0.16 -14.38
N MET A 58 2.06 0.47 -13.64
CA MET A 58 2.29 -0.07 -12.30
C MET A 58 1.60 0.74 -11.18
N GLY A 59 0.87 1.80 -11.52
CA GLY A 59 0.23 2.69 -10.54
C GLY A 59 1.22 3.47 -9.66
N VAL A 60 0.68 4.04 -8.58
CA VAL A 60 1.42 4.87 -7.62
C VAL A 60 1.34 4.25 -6.24
N VAL A 61 2.48 4.23 -5.53
CA VAL A 61 2.57 3.83 -4.13
C VAL A 61 2.64 5.09 -3.27
N HIS A 62 1.65 5.32 -2.43
CA HIS A 62 1.68 6.36 -1.41
C HIS A 62 2.24 5.79 -0.10
N LEU A 63 3.18 6.51 0.52
CA LEU A 63 3.79 6.14 1.80
C LEU A 63 3.51 7.20 2.87
N GLU A 64 3.17 6.76 4.09
CA GLU A 64 3.20 7.63 5.26
C GLU A 64 4.63 7.96 5.69
N SER A 65 4.82 9.13 6.31
CA SER A 65 6.14 9.64 6.74
C SER A 65 6.87 8.78 7.79
N GLY A 66 6.17 7.84 8.43
CA GLY A 66 6.77 6.87 9.33
C GLY A 66 7.54 5.75 8.61
N ILE A 67 7.41 5.63 7.29
CA ILE A 67 8.15 4.63 6.49
C ILE A 67 9.58 5.15 6.22
N PRO A 68 10.63 4.33 6.45
CA PRO A 68 12.01 4.79 6.31
C PRO A 68 12.33 5.25 4.87
N PRO A 69 13.12 6.32 4.69
CA PRO A 69 13.43 6.88 3.37
C PRO A 69 14.18 5.90 2.45
N GLU A 70 14.94 4.95 3.02
CA GLU A 70 15.56 3.86 2.27
C GLU A 70 14.54 2.94 1.61
N THR A 71 13.36 2.75 2.22
CA THR A 71 12.27 1.95 1.64
C THR A 71 11.72 2.62 0.39
N ARG A 72 11.53 3.95 0.44
CA ARG A 72 11.15 4.75 -0.72
C ARG A 72 12.19 4.62 -1.84
N ALA A 73 13.46 4.82 -1.52
CA ALA A 73 14.53 4.75 -2.51
C ALA A 73 14.61 3.37 -3.19
N GLU A 74 14.40 2.30 -2.42
CA GLU A 74 14.38 0.94 -2.96
C GLU A 74 13.16 0.67 -3.85
N LEU A 75 11.97 1.18 -3.49
CA LEU A 75 10.77 1.10 -4.33
C LEU A 75 10.94 1.85 -5.65
N GLU A 76 11.50 3.06 -5.61
CA GLU A 76 11.83 3.85 -6.81
C GLU A 76 12.88 3.13 -7.68
N ALA A 77 13.90 2.51 -7.07
CA ALA A 77 14.90 1.71 -7.78
C ALA A 77 14.31 0.47 -8.48
N ARG A 78 13.20 -0.06 -7.97
CA ARG A 78 12.43 -1.16 -8.58
C ARG A 78 11.44 -0.67 -9.66
N GLY A 79 11.35 0.64 -9.89
CA GLY A 79 10.54 1.24 -10.94
C GLY A 79 9.15 1.71 -10.49
N HIS A 80 8.83 1.65 -9.20
CA HIS A 80 7.56 2.17 -8.70
C HIS A 80 7.56 3.71 -8.69
N ALA A 81 6.46 4.31 -9.11
CA ALA A 81 6.17 5.70 -8.80
C ALA A 81 5.77 5.80 -7.34
N VAL A 82 6.56 6.52 -6.53
CA VAL A 82 6.31 6.66 -5.09
C VAL A 82 5.99 8.10 -4.77
N GLU A 83 4.83 8.32 -4.15
CA GLU A 83 4.43 9.61 -3.62
C GLU A 83 4.48 9.57 -2.08
N CYS A 84 5.06 10.60 -1.50
CA CYS A 84 5.24 10.72 -0.07
C CYS A 84 4.72 12.07 0.39
N CYS A 85 4.36 12.12 1.66
CA CYS A 85 4.17 13.35 2.44
C CYS A 85 5.49 13.82 3.06
#